data_AF-A0A2D4F279-F1
#
_entry.id   AF-A0A2D4F279-F1
#
_cell.length_a   1.000
_cell.length_b   1.000
_cell.length_c   1.000
_cell.angle_alpha   90.00
_cell.angle_beta   90.00
_cell.angle_gamma   90.00
#
_symmetry.space_group_name_H-M   'P 1'
#
loop_
_entity.id
_entity.type
_entity.pdbx_description
1 polymer ?
#
loop_
_entity_poly.entity_id
_entity_poly.type
_entity_poly.pdbx_seq_one_letter_code
_entity_poly.pdbx_strand_id
1 'polypeptide(L)'
;HKDCQVAPLSNVYQRQKSELSDGIAVLVGSNDRVQGIVTQLEETCRTVEECCKRQKEQLCEKFDYLYAILEERKGEMTQIITRSQEEKLEHVRSLIKKYADHLETVSKLVESGIQFMEEPEMAVFLQNAKALLQKITEASKAFQMEKIEKGYENMTHFTVNLNREEKIIREIYFYREEEEEEEEEEEDATEGKTQD
;
A
#
# COMPACT_ATOMS: atom_id res chain seq x y z
N HIS A 1 92.64 17.78 20.92
CA HIS A 1 91.80 17.80 22.14
C HIS A 1 92.22 18.85 23.18
N LYS A 2 92.94 19.94 22.85
CA LYS A 2 93.35 20.91 23.89
C LYS A 2 92.22 21.83 24.38
N ASP A 3 91.18 22.03 23.57
CA ASP A 3 90.04 22.89 23.91
C ASP A 3 88.68 22.17 23.84
N CYS A 4 88.66 20.86 24.08
CA CYS A 4 87.42 20.06 24.05
C CYS A 4 87.03 19.68 25.49
N GLN A 5 85.86 20.11 25.97
CA GLN A 5 85.32 19.67 27.26
C GLN A 5 84.98 18.18 27.19
N VAL A 6 85.73 17.35 27.90
CA VAL A 6 85.50 15.90 27.98
C VAL A 6 84.73 15.58 29.26
N ALA A 7 83.52 15.07 29.12
CA ALA A 7 82.68 14.61 30.23
C ALA A 7 82.94 13.12 30.54
N PRO A 8 82.87 12.68 31.82
CA PRO A 8 82.94 11.26 32.17
C PRO A 8 81.82 10.48 31.48
N LEU A 9 82.14 9.31 30.91
CA LEU A 9 81.20 8.45 30.18
C LEU A 9 79.94 8.14 31.01
N SER A 10 80.06 7.97 32.33
CA SER A 10 78.95 7.75 33.25
C SER A 10 77.93 8.89 33.26
N ASN A 11 78.38 10.14 33.18
CA ASN A 11 77.51 11.32 33.22
C ASN A 11 76.76 11.48 31.90
N VAL A 12 77.46 11.28 30.77
CA VAL A 12 76.84 11.28 29.44
C VAL A 12 75.82 10.15 29.32
N TYR A 13 76.16 8.94 29.79
CA TYR A 13 75.28 7.78 29.80
C TYR A 13 74.00 8.01 30.62
N GLN A 14 74.11 8.50 31.87
CA GLN A 14 72.94 8.76 32.71
C GLN A 14 72.06 9.87 32.13
N ARG A 15 72.67 10.92 31.56
CA ARG A 15 71.92 11.99 30.90
C ARG A 15 71.12 11.46 29.70
N GLN A 16 71.77 10.72 28.80
CA GLN A 16 71.09 10.12 27.64
C GLN A 16 70.00 9.14 28.08
N LYS A 17 70.22 8.38 29.14
CA LYS A 17 69.22 7.47 29.71
C LYS A 17 67.99 8.22 30.23
N SER A 18 68.19 9.36 30.90
CA SER A 18 67.08 10.23 31.36
C SER A 18 66.33 10.83 30.18
N GLU A 19 67.04 11.43 29.22
CA GLU A 19 66.43 12.04 28.01
C GLU A 19 65.64 11.00 27.21
N LEU A 20 66.15 9.76 27.09
CA LEU A 20 65.43 8.65 26.46
C LEU A 20 64.19 8.25 27.27
N SER A 21 64.30 8.17 28.59
CA SER A 21 63.16 7.85 29.47
C SER A 21 62.05 8.90 29.37
N ASP A 22 62.41 10.18 29.37
CA ASP A 22 61.45 11.30 29.22
C ASP A 22 60.81 11.28 27.84
N GLY A 23 61.60 11.04 26.78
CA GLY A 23 61.08 10.86 25.42
C GLY A 23 60.11 9.69 25.31
N ILE A 24 60.40 8.55 25.95
CA ILE A 24 59.50 7.39 26.02
C ILE A 24 58.21 7.77 26.76
N ALA A 25 58.28 8.48 27.88
CA ALA A 25 57.09 8.89 28.64
C ALA A 25 56.16 9.80 27.82
N VAL A 26 56.72 10.75 27.05
CA VAL A 26 55.94 11.60 26.13
C VAL A 26 55.28 10.76 25.02
N LEU A 27 56.01 9.79 24.45
CA LEU A 27 55.45 8.89 23.43
C LEU A 27 54.33 8.01 23.97
N VAL A 28 54.46 7.50 25.21
CA VAL A 28 53.39 6.74 25.87
C VAL A 28 52.14 7.60 26.03
N GLY A 29 52.26 8.82 26.56
CA GLY A 29 51.11 9.73 26.69
C GLY A 29 50.49 10.12 25.35
N SER A 30 51.32 10.29 24.31
CA SER A 30 50.83 10.51 22.94
C SER A 30 50.06 9.30 22.40
N ASN A 31 50.55 8.08 22.66
CA ASN A 31 49.87 6.84 22.24
C ASN A 31 48.54 6.66 22.98
N ASP A 32 48.47 6.92 24.28
CA ASP A 32 47.24 6.85 25.05
C ASP A 32 46.18 7.82 24.51
N ARG A 33 46.60 9.04 24.13
CA ARG A 33 45.71 10.01 23.47
C ARG A 33 45.22 9.51 22.12
N VAL A 34 46.09 8.94 21.28
CA VAL A 34 45.70 8.38 19.98
C VAL A 34 44.73 7.21 20.17
N GLN A 35 44.98 6.32 21.13
CA GLN A 35 44.08 5.23 21.49
C GLN A 35 42.70 5.75 21.90
N GLY A 36 42.63 6.83 22.69
CA GLY A 36 41.38 7.48 23.06
C GLY A 36 40.59 8.01 21.86
N ILE A 37 41.29 8.65 20.90
CA ILE A 37 40.67 9.12 19.64
C ILE A 37 40.15 7.94 18.82
N VAL A 38 40.90 6.85 18.70
CA VAL A 38 40.48 5.64 17.98
C VAL A 38 39.18 5.08 18.58
N THR A 39 39.11 4.94 19.91
CA THR A 39 37.89 4.46 20.60
C THR A 39 36.69 5.36 20.32
N GLN A 40 36.87 6.69 20.34
CA GLN A 40 35.79 7.64 20.04
C GLN A 40 35.32 7.52 18.58
N LEU A 41 36.23 7.33 17.63
CA LEU A 41 35.89 7.11 16.23
C LEU A 41 35.13 5.80 16.03
N GLU A 42 35.55 4.72 16.69
CA GLU A 42 34.82 3.44 16.66
C GLU A 42 33.40 3.56 17.22
N GLU A 43 33.23 4.31 18.31
CA GLU A 43 31.90 4.61 18.87
C GLU A 43 31.05 5.42 17.90
N THR A 44 31.62 6.45 17.29
CA THR A 44 30.94 7.26 16.28
C THR A 44 30.48 6.41 15.10
N CYS A 45 31.32 5.50 14.60
CA CYS A 45 30.94 4.56 13.53
C CYS A 45 29.72 3.72 13.94
N ARG A 46 29.73 3.13 15.14
CA ARG A 46 28.60 2.32 15.63
C ARG A 46 27.32 3.15 15.72
N THR A 47 27.40 4.37 16.27
CA THR A 47 26.23 5.25 16.37
C THR A 47 25.68 5.64 14.99
N VAL A 48 26.53 5.90 14.01
CA VAL A 48 26.10 6.18 12.63
C VAL A 48 25.39 4.97 12.02
N GLU A 49 25.91 3.75 12.21
CA GLU A 49 25.30 2.53 11.72
C GLU A 49 23.91 2.29 12.34
N GLU A 50 23.80 2.42 13.66
CA GLU A 50 22.53 2.27 14.39
C GLU A 50 21.51 3.35 13.98
N CYS A 51 21.96 4.60 13.85
CA CYS A 51 21.11 5.70 13.39
C CYS A 51 20.58 5.42 11.98
N CYS A 52 21.46 5.04 11.05
CA CYS A 52 21.10 4.69 9.68
C CYS A 52 20.10 3.53 9.63
N LYS A 53 20.32 2.49 10.44
CA LYS A 53 19.42 1.34 10.52
C LYS A 53 18.02 1.78 10.95
N ARG A 54 17.93 2.55 12.05
CA ARG A 54 16.66 3.07 12.56
C ARG A 54 15.94 3.96 11.56
N GLN A 55 16.65 4.85 10.86
CA GLN A 55 16.04 5.71 9.83
C GLN A 55 15.49 4.90 8.66
N LYS A 56 16.17 3.84 8.23
CA LYS A 56 15.67 2.93 7.20
C LYS A 56 14.42 2.18 7.65
N GLU A 57 14.38 1.69 8.89
CA GLU A 57 13.21 1.03 9.47
C GLU A 57 12.00 1.98 9.50
N GLN A 58 12.20 3.21 9.97
CA GLN A 58 11.14 4.22 9.99
C GLN A 58 10.62 4.56 8.58
N LEU A 59 11.50 4.67 7.58
CA LEU A 59 11.09 4.87 6.20
C LEU A 59 10.19 3.72 5.71
N CYS A 60 10.61 2.47 5.96
CA CYS A 60 9.82 1.30 5.58
C CYS A 60 8.43 1.32 6.23
N GLU A 61 8.34 1.60 7.54
CA GLU A 61 7.05 1.68 8.25
C GLU A 61 6.10 2.71 7.63
N LYS A 62 6.63 3.86 7.18
CA LYS A 62 5.81 4.90 6.51
C LYS A 62 5.28 4.43 5.16
N PHE A 63 6.09 3.73 4.36
CA PHE A 63 5.64 3.17 3.09
C PHE A 63 4.68 1.99 3.27
N ASP A 64 4.92 1.14 4.26
CA ASP A 64 4.01 0.03 4.60
C ASP A 64 2.62 0.55 4.99
N TYR A 65 2.56 1.68 5.72
CA TYR A 65 1.30 2.36 6.00
C TYR A 65 0.59 2.86 4.72
N LEU A 66 1.31 3.46 3.77
CA LEU A 66 0.74 3.86 2.48
C LEU A 66 0.24 2.65 1.67
N TYR A 67 0.97 1.53 1.68
CA TYR A 67 0.53 0.30 1.04
C TYR A 67 -0.75 -0.25 1.67
N ALA A 68 -0.86 -0.21 2.99
CA ALA A 68 -2.08 -0.64 3.69
C ALA A 68 -3.31 0.16 3.24
N ILE A 69 -3.19 1.48 3.12
CA ILE A 69 -4.28 2.35 2.63
C ILE A 69 -4.65 2.00 1.18
N LEU A 70 -3.66 1.83 0.31
CA LEU A 70 -3.89 1.49 -1.09
C LEU A 70 -4.58 0.12 -1.25
N GLU A 71 -4.16 -0.87 -0.45
CA GLU A 71 -4.75 -2.20 -0.48
C GLU A 71 -6.17 -2.22 0.10
N GLU A 72 -6.42 -1.48 1.19
CA GLU A 72 -7.77 -1.28 1.74
C GLU A 72 -8.69 -0.70 0.67
N ARG A 73 -8.27 0.39 0.01
CA ARG A 73 -9.08 1.06 -1.01
C ARG A 73 -9.37 0.15 -2.22
N LYS A 74 -8.37 -0.62 -2.67
CA LYS A 74 -8.53 -1.63 -3.71
C LYS A 74 -9.52 -2.72 -3.29
N GLY A 75 -9.46 -3.16 -2.03
CA GLY A 75 -10.38 -4.13 -1.44
C GLY A 75 -11.83 -3.63 -1.48
N GLU A 76 -12.08 -2.40 -1.01
CA GLU A 76 -13.40 -1.77 -1.04
C GLU A 76 -13.99 -1.70 -2.45
N MET A 77 -13.19 -1.24 -3.43
CA MET A 77 -13.63 -1.14 -4.82
C MET A 77 -13.94 -2.50 -5.43
N THR A 78 -13.14 -3.51 -5.10
CA THR A 78 -13.38 -4.90 -5.52
C THR A 78 -14.70 -5.41 -4.94
N GLN A 79 -14.97 -5.14 -3.67
CA GLN A 79 -16.21 -5.57 -3.01
C GLN A 79 -17.46 -4.98 -3.67
N ILE A 80 -17.39 -3.73 -4.14
CA ILE A 80 -18.50 -3.10 -4.90
C ILE A 80 -18.78 -3.89 -6.20
N ILE A 81 -17.74 -4.26 -6.94
CA ILE A 81 -17.87 -5.06 -8.16
C ILE A 81 -18.48 -6.43 -7.84
N THR A 82 -17.97 -7.11 -6.82
CA THR A 82 -18.47 -8.42 -6.38
C THR A 82 -19.95 -8.35 -6.01
N ARG A 83 -20.36 -7.36 -5.22
CA ARG A 83 -21.77 -7.19 -4.83
C ARG A 83 -22.66 -6.97 -6.06
N SER A 84 -22.26 -6.11 -6.99
CA SER A 84 -23.03 -5.88 -8.22
C SER A 84 -23.13 -7.14 -9.08
N GLN A 85 -22.06 -7.95 -9.13
CA GLN A 85 -22.07 -9.25 -9.79
C GLN A 85 -23.05 -10.22 -9.12
N GLU A 86 -23.02 -10.31 -7.79
CA GLU A 86 -23.89 -11.20 -7.01
C GLU A 86 -25.36 -10.85 -7.19
N GLU A 87 -25.72 -9.56 -7.05
CA GLU A 87 -27.08 -9.06 -7.28
C GLU A 87 -27.56 -9.41 -8.70
N LYS A 88 -26.70 -9.22 -9.70
CA LYS A 88 -27.05 -9.55 -11.08
C LYS A 88 -27.29 -11.05 -11.29
N LEU A 89 -26.40 -11.88 -10.75
CA LEU A 89 -26.50 -13.33 -10.85
C LEU A 89 -27.70 -13.88 -10.09
N GLU A 90 -28.01 -13.34 -8.92
CA GLU A 90 -29.18 -13.71 -8.12
C GLU A 90 -30.47 -13.45 -8.92
N HIS A 91 -30.59 -12.27 -9.52
CA HIS A 91 -31.75 -11.95 -10.35
C HIS A 91 -31.87 -12.91 -11.55
N VAL A 92 -30.77 -13.17 -12.28
CA VAL A 92 -30.77 -14.12 -13.41
C VAL A 92 -31.18 -15.52 -12.97
N ARG A 93 -30.62 -16.02 -11.85
CA ARG A 93 -30.98 -17.32 -11.28
C ARG A 93 -32.46 -17.36 -10.88
N SER A 94 -32.99 -16.28 -10.32
CA SER A 94 -34.42 -16.18 -9.97
C SER A 94 -35.31 -16.28 -11.22
N LEU A 95 -34.92 -15.65 -12.33
CA LEU A 95 -35.63 -15.76 -13.60
C LEU A 95 -35.55 -17.20 -14.13
N ILE A 96 -34.36 -17.80 -14.20
CA ILE A 96 -34.19 -19.20 -14.63
C ILE A 96 -35.14 -20.11 -13.85
N LYS A 97 -35.21 -19.95 -12.52
CA LYS A 97 -36.13 -20.73 -11.68
C LYS A 97 -37.60 -20.49 -12.06
N LYS A 98 -38.04 -19.24 -12.19
CA LYS A 98 -39.42 -18.91 -12.61
C LYS A 98 -39.77 -19.53 -13.97
N TYR A 99 -38.86 -19.45 -14.94
CA TYR A 99 -39.07 -20.06 -16.27
C TYR A 99 -39.11 -21.59 -16.19
N ALA A 100 -38.26 -22.23 -15.38
CA ALA A 100 -38.26 -23.67 -15.17
C ALA A 100 -39.55 -24.16 -14.49
N ASP A 101 -39.97 -23.50 -13.41
CA ASP A 101 -41.21 -23.82 -12.68
C ASP A 101 -42.45 -23.65 -13.59
N HIS A 102 -42.46 -22.60 -14.42
CA HIS A 102 -43.52 -22.39 -15.40
C HIS A 102 -43.53 -23.48 -16.48
N LEU A 103 -42.36 -23.83 -17.02
CA LEU A 103 -42.22 -24.90 -18.00
C LEU A 103 -42.72 -26.24 -17.45
N GLU A 104 -42.37 -26.59 -16.22
CA GLU A 104 -42.86 -27.80 -15.56
C GLU A 104 -44.39 -27.80 -15.43
N THR A 105 -44.97 -26.67 -15.03
CA THR A 105 -46.43 -26.51 -14.90
C THR A 105 -47.14 -26.68 -16.25
N VAL A 106 -46.61 -26.07 -17.31
CA VAL A 106 -47.17 -26.19 -18.66
C VAL A 106 -47.01 -27.62 -19.18
N SER A 107 -45.86 -28.27 -18.96
CA SER A 107 -45.64 -29.67 -19.36
C SER A 107 -46.65 -30.62 -18.71
N LYS A 108 -46.89 -30.49 -17.39
CA LYS A 108 -47.93 -31.27 -16.69
C LYS A 108 -49.34 -31.00 -17.23
N LEU A 109 -49.64 -29.75 -17.58
CA LEU A 109 -50.93 -29.39 -18.17
C LEU A 109 -51.10 -29.98 -19.57
N VAL A 110 -50.03 -30.03 -20.37
CA VAL A 110 -50.01 -30.67 -21.68
C VAL A 110 -50.22 -32.18 -21.53
N GLU A 111 -49.49 -32.85 -20.65
CA GLU A 111 -49.67 -34.28 -20.35
C GLU A 111 -51.09 -34.60 -19.90
N SER A 112 -51.63 -33.81 -18.97
CA SER A 112 -53.02 -33.93 -18.50
C SER A 112 -54.02 -33.69 -19.64
N GLY A 113 -53.74 -32.74 -20.52
CA GLY A 113 -54.56 -32.45 -21.68
C GLY A 113 -54.58 -33.58 -22.69
N ILE A 114 -53.43 -34.22 -22.95
CA ILE A 114 -53.33 -35.40 -23.81
C ILE A 114 -54.12 -36.57 -23.20
N GLN A 115 -53.94 -36.87 -21.91
CA GLN A 115 -54.70 -37.93 -21.23
C GLN A 115 -56.21 -37.65 -21.27
N PHE A 116 -56.63 -36.40 -21.06
CA PHE A 116 -58.04 -36.01 -21.11
C PHE A 116 -58.68 -36.22 -22.49
N MET A 117 -57.89 -36.14 -23.57
CA MET A 117 -58.38 -36.42 -24.93
C MET A 117 -58.69 -37.90 -25.17
N GLU A 118 -58.22 -38.80 -24.31
CA GLU A 118 -58.49 -40.24 -24.37
C GLU A 118 -59.74 -40.64 -23.55
N GLU A 119 -60.48 -39.68 -22.98
CA GLU A 119 -61.67 -39.93 -22.15
C GLU A 119 -62.78 -40.66 -22.93
N PRO A 120 -63.11 -41.92 -22.57
CA PRO A 120 -64.11 -42.70 -23.29
C PRO A 120 -65.55 -42.23 -23.04
N GLU A 121 -65.83 -41.57 -21.91
CA GLU A 121 -67.19 -41.14 -21.55
C GLU A 121 -67.48 -39.70 -22.03
N MET A 122 -68.26 -39.57 -23.11
CA MET A 122 -68.60 -38.29 -23.74
C MET A 122 -69.20 -37.26 -22.76
N ALA A 123 -70.04 -37.70 -21.82
CA ALA A 123 -70.66 -36.81 -20.84
C ALA A 123 -69.62 -36.23 -19.85
N VAL A 124 -68.68 -37.06 -19.38
CA VAL A 124 -67.58 -36.67 -18.49
C VAL A 124 -66.62 -35.72 -19.22
N PHE A 125 -66.31 -36.02 -20.48
CA PHE A 125 -65.51 -35.15 -21.33
C PHE A 125 -66.14 -33.75 -21.46
N LEU A 126 -67.41 -33.67 -21.88
CA LEU A 126 -68.09 -32.37 -22.06
C LEU A 126 -68.21 -31.58 -20.75
N GLN A 127 -68.40 -32.26 -19.62
CA GLN A 127 -68.49 -31.64 -18.30
C GLN A 127 -67.18 -30.95 -17.90
N ASN A 128 -66.03 -31.55 -18.22
CA ASN A 128 -64.71 -31.11 -17.76
C ASN A 128 -63.94 -30.26 -18.80
N ALA A 129 -64.28 -30.34 -20.08
CA ALA A 129 -63.57 -29.67 -21.17
C ALA A 129 -63.43 -28.16 -20.98
N LYS A 130 -64.50 -27.50 -20.51
CA LYS A 130 -64.50 -26.04 -20.27
C LYS A 130 -63.47 -25.63 -19.22
N ALA A 131 -63.34 -26.40 -18.14
CA ALA A 131 -62.39 -26.12 -17.07
C ALA A 131 -60.93 -26.32 -17.54
N LEU A 132 -60.67 -27.36 -18.33
CA LEU A 132 -59.34 -27.59 -18.90
C LEU A 132 -58.94 -26.49 -19.89
N LEU A 133 -59.85 -26.09 -20.79
CA LEU A 133 -59.61 -24.99 -21.73
C LEU A 133 -59.30 -23.68 -21.03
N GLN A 134 -59.96 -23.41 -19.90
CA GLN A 134 -59.67 -22.25 -19.07
C GLN A 134 -58.24 -22.31 -18.51
N LYS A 135 -57.82 -23.46 -17.94
CA LYS A 135 -56.45 -23.65 -17.44
C LYS A 135 -55.39 -23.47 -18.53
N ILE A 136 -55.63 -24.01 -19.74
CA ILE A 136 -54.74 -23.84 -20.90
C ILE A 136 -54.62 -22.36 -21.28
N THR A 137 -55.76 -21.65 -21.31
CA THR A 137 -55.79 -20.21 -21.63
C THR A 137 -55.02 -19.40 -20.58
N GLU A 138 -55.21 -19.71 -19.29
CA GLU A 138 -54.49 -19.05 -18.20
C GLU A 138 -52.98 -19.30 -18.27
N ALA A 139 -52.56 -20.56 -18.49
CA ALA A 139 -51.15 -20.91 -18.66
C ALA A 139 -50.51 -20.22 -19.87
N SER A 140 -51.25 -20.04 -20.97
CA SER A 140 -50.76 -19.37 -22.18
C SER A 140 -50.45 -17.88 -21.98
N LYS A 141 -51.12 -17.21 -21.02
CA LYS A 141 -50.88 -15.80 -20.71
C LYS A 141 -49.60 -15.58 -19.89
N ALA A 142 -49.16 -16.60 -19.15
CA ALA A 142 -47.94 -16.54 -18.35
C ALA A 142 -46.65 -16.52 -19.19
N PHE A 143 -46.71 -16.67 -20.52
CA PHE A 143 -45.57 -16.44 -21.41
C PHE A 143 -45.09 -14.97 -21.46
N GLN A 144 -45.81 -14.02 -20.86
CA GLN A 144 -45.39 -12.63 -20.72
C GLN A 144 -44.49 -12.37 -19.50
N MET A 145 -43.65 -13.34 -19.13
CA MET A 145 -42.71 -13.18 -18.03
C MET A 145 -41.64 -12.11 -18.32
N GLU A 146 -41.10 -11.57 -17.22
CA GLU A 146 -40.00 -10.62 -17.22
C GLU A 146 -38.82 -11.13 -18.06
N LYS A 147 -38.22 -10.21 -18.82
CA LYS A 147 -37.05 -10.46 -19.67
C LYS A 147 -35.88 -9.65 -19.15
N ILE A 148 -34.69 -10.19 -19.36
CA ILE A 148 -33.44 -9.48 -19.08
C ILE A 148 -33.28 -8.34 -20.09
N GLU A 149 -32.90 -7.16 -19.60
CA GLU A 149 -32.62 -5.99 -20.42
C GLU A 149 -31.37 -6.20 -21.31
N LYS A 150 -31.32 -5.50 -22.45
CA LYS A 150 -30.16 -5.59 -23.35
C LYS A 150 -28.92 -5.02 -22.68
N GLY A 151 -27.84 -5.81 -22.62
CA GLY A 151 -26.57 -5.39 -22.03
C GLY A 151 -26.53 -5.53 -20.50
N TYR A 152 -27.47 -6.25 -19.90
CA TYR A 152 -27.51 -6.53 -18.46
C TYR A 152 -26.21 -7.17 -17.94
N GLU A 153 -25.58 -8.01 -18.76
CA GLU A 153 -24.29 -8.66 -18.48
C GLU A 153 -23.11 -7.68 -18.39
N ASN A 154 -23.28 -6.44 -18.86
CA ASN A 154 -22.20 -5.48 -18.94
C ASN A 154 -21.75 -5.00 -17.54
N MET A 155 -20.47 -5.20 -17.24
CA MET A 155 -19.79 -4.74 -16.01
C MET A 155 -18.63 -3.77 -16.31
N THR A 156 -18.45 -3.31 -17.56
CA THR A 156 -17.30 -2.51 -17.99
C THR A 156 -17.33 -1.05 -17.52
N HIS A 157 -18.42 -0.62 -16.88
CA HIS A 157 -18.54 0.72 -16.30
C HIS A 157 -17.71 0.89 -15.02
N PHE A 158 -17.31 -0.22 -14.36
CA PHE A 158 -16.37 -0.18 -13.25
C PHE A 158 -14.96 0.15 -13.77
N THR A 159 -14.57 1.41 -13.67
CA THR A 159 -13.28 1.92 -14.12
C THR A 159 -12.65 2.80 -13.05
N VAL A 160 -11.32 2.85 -13.01
CA VAL A 160 -10.55 3.68 -12.07
C VAL A 160 -9.42 4.39 -12.81
N ASN A 161 -9.18 5.66 -12.47
CA ASN A 161 -8.05 6.44 -12.95
C ASN A 161 -7.17 6.80 -11.75
N LEU A 162 -5.90 6.40 -11.79
CA LEU A 162 -4.93 6.57 -10.71
C LEU A 162 -3.77 7.50 -11.09
N ASN A 163 -3.89 8.25 -12.19
CA ASN A 163 -2.79 9.05 -12.73
C ASN A 163 -2.32 10.14 -11.75
N ARG A 164 -3.23 10.72 -10.97
CA ARG A 164 -2.90 11.74 -9.98
C ARG A 164 -2.12 11.12 -8.82
N GLU A 165 -2.62 10.00 -8.32
CA GLU A 165 -2.04 9.26 -7.20
C GLU A 165 -0.66 8.74 -7.56
N GLU A 166 -0.48 8.20 -8.77
CA GLU A 166 0.82 7.81 -9.31
C GLU A 166 1.80 8.98 -9.30
N LYS A 167 1.37 10.15 -9.81
CA LYS A 167 2.21 11.35 -9.84
C LYS A 167 2.64 11.75 -8.43
N ILE A 168 1.71 11.82 -7.49
CA ILE A 168 1.99 12.18 -6.09
C ILE A 168 2.97 11.18 -5.46
N ILE A 169 2.79 9.87 -5.69
CA ILE A 169 3.70 8.84 -5.15
C ILE A 169 5.11 8.97 -5.73
N ARG A 170 5.24 9.28 -7.03
CA ARG A 170 6.55 9.50 -7.68
C ARG A 170 7.28 10.74 -7.17
N GLU A 171 6.55 11.71 -6.63
CA GLU A 171 7.07 12.96 -6.09
C GLU A 171 7.39 12.88 -4.57
N ILE A 172 7.36 11.68 -3.97
CA ILE A 172 7.75 11.49 -2.56
C ILE A 172 9.29 11.54 -2.44
N TYR A 173 9.79 12.49 -1.65
CA TYR A 173 11.21 12.65 -1.33
C TYR A 173 11.41 12.85 0.18
N PHE A 174 12.65 12.68 0.65
CA PHE A 174 13.02 13.16 1.97
C PHE A 174 12.88 14.68 2.03
N TYR A 175 12.40 15.20 3.15
CA TYR A 175 12.35 16.64 3.38
C TYR A 175 13.77 17.21 3.40
N ARG A 176 13.97 18.32 2.69
CA ARG A 176 15.11 19.21 2.91
C ARG A 176 14.57 20.38 3.72
N GLU A 177 15.07 20.55 4.94
CA GLU A 177 15.07 21.89 5.53
C GLU A 177 15.97 22.72 4.62
N GLU A 178 15.39 23.65 3.87
CA GLU A 178 16.16 24.79 3.37
C GLU A 178 16.61 25.51 4.66
N GLU A 179 17.91 25.48 4.94
CA GLU A 179 18.52 26.36 5.92
C GLU A 179 18.06 27.77 5.51
N GLU A 180 17.18 28.39 6.31
CA GLU A 180 16.84 29.80 6.16
C GLU A 180 18.17 30.55 6.21
N GLU A 181 18.67 30.99 5.04
CA GLU A 181 19.80 31.89 4.94
C GLU A 181 19.40 33.14 5.75
N GLU A 182 19.95 33.28 6.95
CA GLU A 182 19.90 34.54 7.70
C GLU A 182 20.63 35.57 6.83
N GLU A 183 19.88 36.26 5.97
CA GLU A 183 20.29 37.52 5.35
C GLU A 183 20.46 38.54 6.50
N GLU A 184 21.65 38.60 7.10
CA GLU A 184 22.09 39.78 7.84
C GLU A 184 22.32 40.92 6.82
N GLU A 185 21.23 41.54 6.35
CA GLU A 185 21.25 42.91 5.87
C GLU A 185 21.26 43.84 7.10
N GLU A 186 22.44 44.17 7.62
CA GLU A 186 22.62 45.46 8.30
C GLU A 186 23.20 46.47 7.31
N GLU A 187 22.30 47.05 6.51
CA GLU A 187 22.42 48.46 6.14
C GLU A 187 22.18 49.31 7.40
N ASP A 188 23.22 49.94 7.95
CA ASP A 188 23.02 51.21 8.65
C ASP A 188 24.02 52.28 8.21
N ALA A 189 23.46 53.17 7.40
CA ALA A 189 23.70 54.60 7.28
C ALA A 189 25.13 55.14 7.43
N THR A 190 25.69 55.48 6.27
CA THR A 190 26.26 56.81 6.07
C THR A 190 25.33 57.92 6.59
N GLU A 191 25.77 58.70 7.58
CA GLU A 191 25.59 60.17 7.63
C GLU A 191 26.26 60.76 8.89
N GLY A 192 26.94 61.91 8.75
CA GLY A 192 27.49 62.64 9.90
C GLY A 192 28.80 63.40 9.73
N LYS A 193 29.10 63.99 8.56
CA LYS A 193 29.97 65.17 8.52
C LYS A 193 29.19 66.35 9.11
N THR A 194 29.64 66.93 10.23
CA THR A 194 30.06 68.35 10.33
C THR A 194 30.48 68.75 11.76
N GLN A 195 31.62 69.47 11.79
CA GLN A 195 31.93 70.67 12.59
C GLN A 195 32.27 70.51 14.09
N ASP A 196 33.58 70.55 14.39
CA ASP A 196 34.24 71.74 14.97
C ASP A 196 35.73 71.80 14.56
#